data_AF-A0A382VPP1-F1
#
_entry.id   AF-A0A382VPP1-F1
#
_cell.length_a   1.000
_cell.length_b   1.000
_cell.length_c   1.000
_cell.angle_alpha   90.00
_cell.angle_beta   90.00
_cell.angle_gamma   90.00
#
_symmetry.space_group_name_H-M   'P 1'
#
loop_
_entity.id
_entity.type
_entity.pdbx_description
1 polymer ?
#
loop_
_entity_poly.entity_id
_entity_poly.type
_entity_poly.pdbx_seq_one_letter_code
_entity_poly.pdbx_strand_id
1 'polypeptide(L)'
;MSPDTYLDTPLQYLKGVGPRRAEVFAQAELLTVDDLLHRFPIRYEDRSCFESIGNLKSGMTVSVMAEVVRMSLRSTRRSGFTIFEIQLADASGTFRVSFLNQPFLRDVFKPGQQVILFGTAEVRRGGGLQ
;
A
#
# COMPACT_ATOMS: atom_id res chain seq x y z
N MET A 1 -26.89 -7.33 -26.14
CA MET A 1 -27.45 -7.01 -24.81
C MET A 1 -27.64 -5.51 -24.76
N SER A 2 -28.87 -5.07 -24.51
CA SER A 2 -29.18 -3.66 -24.23
C SER A 2 -28.34 -3.18 -23.03
N PRO A 3 -27.83 -1.93 -23.03
CA PRO A 3 -26.99 -1.39 -21.95
C PRO A 3 -27.62 -1.55 -20.56
N ASP A 4 -28.94 -1.39 -20.49
CA ASP A 4 -29.71 -1.47 -19.24
C ASP A 4 -29.66 -2.86 -18.59
N THR A 5 -29.56 -3.93 -19.39
CA THR A 5 -29.47 -5.30 -18.89
C THR A 5 -28.12 -5.62 -18.25
N TYR A 6 -27.07 -4.84 -18.54
CA TYR A 6 -25.74 -5.08 -17.97
C TYR A 6 -25.64 -4.59 -16.53
N LEU A 7 -26.29 -3.47 -16.20
CA LEU A 7 -26.24 -2.86 -14.87
C LEU A 7 -26.86 -3.75 -13.79
N ASP A 8 -27.94 -4.46 -14.14
CA ASP A 8 -28.62 -5.43 -13.27
C ASP A 8 -27.83 -6.74 -13.08
N THR A 9 -26.68 -6.91 -13.75
CA THR A 9 -25.91 -8.15 -13.67
C THR A 9 -25.42 -8.36 -12.24
N PRO A 10 -25.68 -9.52 -11.62
CA PRO A 10 -25.15 -9.83 -10.30
C PRO A 10 -23.62 -9.80 -10.29
N LEU A 11 -23.03 -9.22 -9.24
CA LEU A 11 -21.58 -9.01 -9.15
C LEU A 11 -20.77 -10.30 -9.30
N GLN A 12 -21.30 -11.46 -8.93
CA GLN A 12 -20.64 -12.75 -9.11
C GLN A 12 -20.26 -13.06 -10.58
N TYR A 13 -20.97 -12.48 -11.55
CA TYR A 13 -20.67 -12.65 -12.97
C TYR A 13 -19.70 -11.60 -13.51
N LEU A 14 -19.34 -10.60 -12.69
CA LEU A 14 -18.32 -9.62 -13.03
C LEU A 14 -16.94 -10.30 -12.97
N LYS A 15 -16.15 -10.15 -14.04
CA LYS A 15 -14.80 -10.71 -14.12
C LYS A 15 -13.95 -10.22 -12.94
N GLY A 16 -13.41 -11.17 -12.16
CA GLY A 16 -12.60 -10.89 -10.97
C GLY A 16 -13.39 -10.94 -9.65
N VAL A 17 -14.71 -11.06 -9.70
CA VAL A 17 -15.59 -11.24 -8.54
C VAL A 17 -16.13 -12.67 -8.53
N GLY A 18 -15.37 -13.59 -7.95
CA GLY A 18 -15.85 -14.95 -7.70
C GLY A 18 -16.86 -15.01 -6.53
N PRO A 19 -17.47 -16.18 -6.27
CA PRO A 19 -18.50 -16.36 -5.25
C PRO A 19 -18.11 -15.80 -3.88
N ARG A 20 -16.88 -16.07 -3.42
CA ARG A 20 -16.35 -15.57 -2.15
C ARG A 20 -16.27 -14.05 -2.07
N ARG A 21 -15.95 -13.37 -3.18
CA ARG A 21 -15.91 -11.89 -3.21
C ARG A 21 -17.32 -11.33 -3.29
N ALA A 22 -18.23 -11.99 -4.00
CA ALA A 22 -19.64 -11.61 -4.07
C ALA A 22 -20.30 -11.65 -2.68
N GLU A 23 -19.99 -12.65 -1.85
CA GLU A 23 -20.45 -12.69 -0.44
C GLU A 23 -19.98 -11.48 0.37
N VAL A 24 -18.71 -11.07 0.20
CA VAL A 24 -18.16 -9.88 0.88
C VAL A 24 -18.82 -8.59 0.37
N PHE A 25 -19.10 -8.49 -0.93
CA PHE A 25 -19.83 -7.36 -1.50
C PHE A 25 -21.29 -7.31 -1.02
N ALA A 26 -21.95 -8.46 -0.90
CA ALA A 26 -23.31 -8.56 -0.39
C ALA A 26 -23.42 -8.12 1.08
N GLN A 27 -22.39 -8.37 1.91
CA GLN A 27 -22.33 -7.83 3.28
C GLN A 27 -22.27 -6.29 3.32
N ALA A 28 -21.84 -5.66 2.24
CA ALA A 28 -21.83 -4.21 2.06
C ALA A 28 -23.03 -3.71 1.22
N GLU A 29 -24.06 -4.54 1.03
CA GLU A 29 -25.27 -4.26 0.25
C GLU A 29 -25.00 -3.96 -1.24
N LEU A 30 -23.90 -4.50 -1.78
CA LEU A 30 -23.54 -4.38 -3.19
C LEU A 30 -23.85 -5.71 -3.90
N LEU A 31 -24.90 -5.74 -4.72
CA LEU A 31 -25.40 -6.96 -5.36
C LEU A 31 -25.20 -6.96 -6.87
N THR A 32 -25.30 -5.79 -7.49
CA THR A 32 -25.28 -5.60 -8.95
C THR A 32 -24.10 -4.75 -9.41
N VAL A 33 -23.85 -4.73 -10.72
CA VAL A 33 -22.86 -3.83 -11.32
C VAL A 33 -23.23 -2.36 -11.07
N ASP A 34 -24.52 -2.02 -11.07
CA ASP A 34 -24.99 -0.68 -10.77
C ASP A 34 -24.59 -0.21 -9.36
N ASP A 35 -24.81 -1.06 -8.35
CA ASP A 35 -24.44 -0.76 -6.96
C ASP A 35 -22.95 -0.44 -6.83
N LEU A 36 -22.11 -1.21 -7.54
CA LEU A 36 -20.66 -1.03 -7.51
C LEU A 36 -20.21 0.27 -8.20
N LEU A 37 -20.88 0.67 -9.29
CA LEU A 37 -20.58 1.93 -9.98
C LEU A 37 -20.93 3.15 -9.10
N HIS A 38 -22.01 3.05 -8.33
CA HIS A 38 -22.43 4.09 -7.40
C HIS A 38 -21.72 4.02 -6.03
N ARG A 39 -20.84 3.02 -5.83
CA ARG A 39 -20.00 2.93 -4.64
C ARG A 39 -18.76 3.81 -4.75
N PHE A 40 -18.92 5.09 -4.42
CA PHE A 40 -17.79 6.02 -4.45
C PHE A 40 -16.70 5.69 -3.41
N PRO A 41 -15.42 5.98 -3.70
CA PRO A 41 -14.33 5.89 -2.73
C PRO A 41 -14.58 6.76 -1.50
N ILE A 42 -14.18 6.26 -0.33
CA ILE A 42 -14.26 7.04 0.93
C ILE A 42 -13.28 8.22 0.89
N ARG A 43 -12.14 8.05 0.23
CA ARG A 43 -11.11 9.07 0.07
C ARG A 43 -10.38 8.86 -1.25
N TYR A 44 -10.03 9.98 -1.89
CA TYR A 44 -9.05 10.02 -2.96
C TYR A 44 -7.68 10.39 -2.37
N GLU A 45 -6.67 9.59 -2.66
CA GLU A 45 -5.29 9.89 -2.26
C GLU A 45 -4.54 10.49 -3.45
N ASP A 46 -4.05 11.72 -3.27
CA ASP A 46 -3.13 12.34 -4.22
C ASP A 46 -1.70 11.89 -3.92
N ARG A 47 -1.10 11.17 -4.87
CA ARG A 47 0.26 10.65 -4.81
C ARG A 47 1.19 11.32 -5.83
N SER A 48 0.80 12.50 -6.32
CA SER A 48 1.61 13.27 -7.28
C SER A 48 2.72 14.10 -6.61
N CYS A 49 2.63 14.32 -5.30
CA CYS A 49 3.62 15.06 -4.54
C CYS A 49 4.83 14.19 -4.18
N PHE A 50 5.91 14.35 -4.95
CA PHE A 50 7.20 13.72 -4.69
C PHE A 50 8.11 14.63 -3.87
N GLU A 51 8.76 14.07 -2.86
CA GLU A 51 9.77 14.74 -2.05
C GLU A 51 11.07 13.94 -2.03
N SER A 52 12.19 14.65 -1.89
CA SER A 52 13.50 14.03 -1.66
C SER A 52 13.67 13.62 -0.20
N ILE A 53 14.48 12.60 0.03
CA ILE A 53 14.71 12.06 1.39
C ILE A 53 15.21 13.13 2.36
N GLY A 54 16.13 14.00 1.92
CA GLY A 54 16.71 15.05 2.73
C GLY A 54 15.71 16.13 3.16
N ASN A 55 14.58 16.25 2.46
CA ASN A 55 13.53 17.23 2.77
C ASN A 55 12.40 16.64 3.65
N LEU A 56 12.42 15.34 3.93
CA LEU A 56 11.38 14.69 4.72
C LEU A 56 11.37 15.21 6.16
N LYS A 57 10.18 15.60 6.61
CA LYS A 57 9.91 15.99 8.00
C LYS A 57 8.86 15.07 8.60
N SER A 58 8.95 14.88 9.92
CA SER A 58 7.95 14.11 10.66
C SER A 58 6.54 14.65 10.42
N GLY A 59 5.59 13.76 10.15
CA GLY A 59 4.18 14.07 9.90
C GLY A 59 3.86 14.41 8.44
N MET A 60 4.85 14.47 7.55
CA MET A 60 4.59 14.64 6.11
C MET A 60 4.09 13.34 5.49
N THR A 61 2.98 13.41 4.76
CA THR A 61 2.49 12.32 3.90
C THR A 61 2.89 12.62 2.45
N VAL A 62 3.86 11.88 1.93
CA VAL A 62 4.49 12.18 0.63
C VAL A 62 4.87 10.91 -0.11
N SER A 63 5.12 11.05 -1.42
CA SER A 63 5.75 10.02 -2.23
C SER A 63 7.25 10.22 -2.31
N VAL A 64 8.01 9.14 -2.20
CA VAL A 64 9.47 9.14 -2.32
C VAL A 64 9.87 8.14 -3.39
N MET A 65 10.70 8.58 -4.34
CA MET A 65 11.32 7.72 -5.35
C MET A 65 12.79 7.54 -5.00
N ALA A 66 13.21 6.31 -4.73
CA ALA A 66 14.57 6.03 -4.26
C ALA A 66 14.99 4.59 -4.57
N GLU A 67 16.29 4.33 -4.46
CA GLU A 67 16.86 3.00 -4.63
C GLU A 67 16.85 2.22 -3.31
N VAL A 68 16.48 0.96 -3.35
CA VAL A 68 16.68 0.04 -2.22
C VAL A 68 18.17 -0.30 -2.12
N VAL A 69 18.85 0.18 -1.07
CA VAL A 69 20.27 -0.10 -0.83
C VAL A 69 20.50 -1.24 0.15
N ARG A 70 19.56 -1.46 1.07
CA ARG A 70 19.66 -2.54 2.06
C ARG A 70 18.29 -3.06 2.44
N MET A 71 18.22 -4.35 2.77
CA MET A 71 17.04 -5.01 3.31
C MET A 71 17.41 -5.76 4.58
N SER A 72 16.47 -5.87 5.51
CA SER A 72 16.62 -6.71 6.71
C SER A 72 15.26 -7.22 7.18
N LEU A 73 15.24 -8.43 7.72
CA LEU A 73 14.08 -9.00 8.38
C LEU A 73 14.49 -9.36 9.80
N ARG A 74 13.81 -8.82 10.80
CA ARG A 74 14.04 -9.18 12.21
C ARG A 74 12.79 -9.72 12.87
N SER A 75 12.97 -10.70 13.73
CA SER A 75 11.95 -11.13 14.68
C SER A 75 11.91 -10.15 15.86
N THR A 76 10.74 -9.98 16.47
CA THR A 76 10.58 -9.17 17.68
C THR A 76 10.45 -10.03 18.92
N ARG A 77 10.40 -9.40 20.11
CA ARG A 77 10.10 -10.11 21.38
C ARG A 77 8.73 -10.78 21.38
N ARG A 78 7.80 -10.29 20.56
CA ARG A 78 6.48 -10.90 20.38
C ARG A 78 6.62 -12.07 19.40
N SER A 79 6.31 -13.27 19.86
CA SER A 79 6.32 -14.49 19.04
C SER A 79 5.45 -14.31 17.80
N GLY A 80 5.96 -14.76 16.64
CA GLY A 80 5.28 -14.67 15.35
C GLY A 80 5.22 -13.26 14.74
N PHE A 81 5.77 -12.24 15.39
CA PHE A 81 5.74 -10.86 14.88
C PHE A 81 7.11 -10.44 14.36
N THR A 82 7.17 -10.13 13.06
CA THR A 82 8.39 -9.73 12.34
C THR A 82 8.33 -8.27 11.89
N ILE A 83 9.49 -7.66 11.70
CA ILE A 83 9.62 -6.34 11.10
C ILE A 83 10.60 -6.46 9.94
N PHE A 84 10.09 -6.20 8.73
CA PHE A 84 10.89 -6.10 7.52
C PHE A 84 11.26 -4.63 7.32
N GLU A 85 12.55 -4.31 7.27
CA GLU A 85 13.04 -2.96 7.05
C GLU A 85 13.80 -2.89 5.73
N ILE A 86 13.57 -1.83 4.98
CA ILE A 86 14.39 -1.45 3.83
C ILE A 86 15.06 -0.11 4.10
N GLN A 87 16.28 0.05 3.62
CA GLN A 87 16.94 1.34 3.55
C GLN A 87 16.89 1.79 2.09
N LEU A 88 16.38 2.99 1.91
CA LEU A 88 16.31 3.70 0.65
C LEU A 88 17.41 4.74 0.58
N ALA A 89 17.91 5.02 -0.63
CA ALA A 89 18.82 6.11 -0.89
C ALA A 89 18.43 6.86 -2.16
N ASP A 90 18.57 8.19 -2.11
CA ASP A 90 18.51 9.08 -3.25
C ASP A 90 19.72 10.03 -3.23
N ALA A 91 19.75 11.04 -4.10
CA ALA A 91 20.85 12.00 -4.16
C ALA A 91 20.97 12.89 -2.89
N SER A 92 19.93 12.96 -2.07
CA SER A 92 19.83 13.85 -0.91
C SER A 92 20.09 13.14 0.42
N GLY A 93 19.94 11.82 0.50
CA GLY A 93 20.23 11.08 1.72
C GLY A 93 19.73 9.64 1.71
N THR A 94 19.62 9.07 2.92
CA THR A 94 19.06 7.73 3.12
C THR A 94 17.90 7.75 4.09
N PHE A 95 16.90 6.91 3.83
CA PHE A 95 15.68 6.80 4.62
C PHE A 95 15.40 5.35 4.94
N ARG A 96 14.93 5.05 6.15
CA ARG A 96 14.52 3.69 6.51
C ARG A 96 13.02 3.57 6.38
N VAL A 97 12.52 2.46 5.86
CA VAL A 97 11.08 2.16 5.84
C VAL A 97 10.84 0.83 6.52
N SER A 98 9.85 0.78 7.40
CA SER A 98 9.55 -0.39 8.21
C SER A 98 8.16 -0.96 7.92
N PHE A 99 8.11 -2.24 7.59
CA PHE A 99 6.88 -2.99 7.35
C PHE A 99 6.63 -3.96 8.50
N LEU A 100 5.49 -3.78 9.17
CA LEU A 100 5.10 -4.56 10.34
C LEU A 100 4.39 -5.85 9.91
N ASN A 101 4.93 -6.99 10.32
CA ASN A 101 4.37 -8.31 10.09
C ASN A 101 4.10 -8.65 8.61
N GLN A 102 4.94 -8.14 7.71
CA GLN A 102 4.86 -8.39 6.26
C GLN A 102 6.16 -9.03 5.74
N PRO A 103 6.50 -10.26 6.18
CA PRO A 103 7.76 -10.91 5.81
C PRO A 103 7.86 -11.24 4.31
N PHE A 104 6.71 -11.39 3.62
CA PHE A 104 6.66 -11.68 2.18
C PHE A 104 7.31 -10.59 1.32
N LEU A 105 7.43 -9.36 1.83
CA LEU A 105 8.05 -8.25 1.10
C LEU A 105 9.54 -8.47 0.85
N ARG A 106 10.19 -9.39 1.58
CA ARG A 106 11.56 -9.80 1.30
C ARG A 106 11.74 -10.39 -0.11
N ASP A 107 10.68 -10.99 -0.65
CA ASP A 107 10.68 -11.66 -1.95
C ASP A 107 10.21 -10.69 -3.07
N VAL A 108 9.67 -9.52 -2.68
CA VAL A 108 9.18 -8.46 -3.58
C VAL A 108 10.26 -7.43 -3.87
N PHE A 109 10.98 -6.98 -2.83
CA PHE A 109 12.05 -5.99 -2.97
C PHE A 109 13.41 -6.64 -3.27
N LYS A 110 14.27 -5.92 -3.99
CA LYS A 110 15.65 -6.32 -4.26
C LYS A 110 16.60 -5.14 -4.09
N PRO A 111 17.83 -5.34 -3.58
CA PRO A 111 18.84 -4.29 -3.62
C PRO A 111 19.10 -3.83 -5.07
N GLY A 112 19.32 -2.52 -5.27
CA GLY A 112 19.46 -1.92 -6.60
C GLY A 112 18.13 -1.58 -7.29
N GLN A 113 16.99 -1.95 -6.71
CA GLN A 113 15.68 -1.66 -7.28
C GLN A 113 15.25 -0.22 -7.01
N GLN A 114 14.86 0.50 -8.06
CA GLN A 114 14.16 1.78 -7.95
C GLN A 114 12.70 1.52 -7.53
N VAL A 115 12.25 2.20 -6.48
CA VAL A 115 10.91 2.04 -5.92
C VAL A 115 10.28 3.40 -5.65
N ILE A 116 8.94 3.44 -5.73
CA ILE A 116 8.14 4.57 -5.26
C ILE A 116 7.37 4.09 -4.05
N LEU A 117 7.54 4.77 -2.93
CA LEU A 117 6.76 4.54 -1.71
C LEU A 117 5.95 5.78 -1.37
N PHE A 118 4.76 5.55 -0.82
CA PHE A 118 3.88 6.59 -0.32
C PHE A 118 3.52 6.27 1.12
N GLY A 119 3.62 7.28 1.99
CA GLY A 119 3.28 7.12 3.39
C GLY A 119 3.63 8.35 4.21
N THR A 120 3.40 8.24 5.51
CA THR A 120 3.74 9.28 6.47
C THR A 120 5.14 9.03 7.00
N ALA A 121 6.02 10.03 6.91
CA ALA A 121 7.32 9.99 7.56
C ALA A 121 7.15 10.19 9.07
N GLU A 122 7.59 9.25 9.89
CA GLU A 122 7.45 9.32 11.35
C GLU A 122 8.80 9.23 12.07
N VAL A 123 8.98 9.95 13.18
CA VAL A 123 10.15 9.75 14.03
C VAL A 123 10.01 8.44 14.80
N ARG A 124 11.00 7.57 14.64
CA ARG A 124 11.11 6.33 15.43
C ARG A 124 11.36 6.68 16.89
N ARG A 125 10.67 5.98 17.80
CA ARG A 125 11.01 5.97 19.24
C ARG A 125 12.43 5.40 19.42
N GLY A 126 13.43 6.28 19.53
CA GLY A 126 14.86 5.94 19.60
C GLY A 126 15.78 6.74 18.66
N GLY A 127 15.23 7.62 17.82
CA GLY A 127 16.00 8.49 16.91
C GLY A 127 15.96 8.00 15.45
N GLY A 128 15.84 8.95 14.51
CA GLY A 128 15.69 8.71 13.06
C GLY A 128 14.24 8.73 12.57
N LEU A 129 14.04 8.98 11.28
CA LEU A 129 12.73 8.86 10.61
C LEU A 129 12.55 7.45 10.03
N GLN A 130 11.31 6.95 10.03
CA GLN A 130 10.89 5.66 9.49
C GLN A 130 9.56 5.73 8.74
#